data_AF-A0A929DFS9-F1
#
_entry.id   AF-A0A929DFS9-F1
#
_cell.length_a   1.000
_cell.length_b   1.000
_cell.length_c   1.000
_cell.angle_alpha   90.00
_cell.angle_beta   90.00
_cell.angle_gamma   90.00
#
_symmetry.space_group_name_H-M   'P 1'
#
loop_
_entity.id
_entity.type
_entity.pdbx_description
1 polymer ?
#
loop_
_entity_poly.entity_id
_entity_poly.type
_entity_poly.pdbx_seq_one_letter_code
_entity_poly.pdbx_strand_id
1 'polypeptide(L)'
;MYPDGRIVSDEGNEQQVQAEKVAALLAEIEALGFLEMRHSYGPLDACCDRFTYQVTIRSGDSIKAVRTVGAAPDTPPELWRVIEQIQRLVSGTAQD
;
A
#
# COMPACT_ATOMS: atom_id res chain seq x y z
N MET A 1 -7.26 -1.46 -5.90
CA MET A 1 -6.99 -2.76 -6.53
C MET A 1 -8.05 -3.74 -6.08
N TYR A 2 -8.45 -4.64 -6.96
CA TYR A 2 -9.52 -5.61 -6.73
C TYR A 2 -8.99 -7.04 -6.83
N PRO A 3 -9.66 -8.03 -6.19
CA PRO A 3 -9.22 -9.44 -6.20
C PRO A 3 -9.18 -10.08 -7.59
N ASP A 4 -9.98 -9.57 -8.52
CA ASP A 4 -9.99 -9.99 -9.93
C ASP A 4 -8.80 -9.45 -10.73
N GLY A 5 -7.86 -8.73 -10.09
CA GLY A 5 -6.71 -8.15 -10.76
C GLY A 5 -6.95 -6.75 -11.32
N ARG A 6 -8.13 -6.16 -11.13
CA ARG A 6 -8.38 -4.79 -11.63
C ARG A 6 -7.70 -3.74 -10.76
N ILE A 7 -7.01 -2.80 -11.38
CA ILE A 7 -6.41 -1.61 -10.77
C ILE A 7 -7.14 -0.41 -11.35
N VAL A 8 -7.55 0.54 -10.50
CA VAL A 8 -8.22 1.77 -10.91
C VAL A 8 -7.46 2.93 -10.29
N SER A 9 -7.00 3.88 -11.11
CA SER A 9 -6.39 5.12 -10.64
C SER A 9 -7.45 6.16 -10.22
N ASP A 10 -7.01 7.25 -9.61
CA ASP A 10 -7.87 8.40 -9.29
C ASP A 10 -8.43 9.09 -10.54
N GLU A 11 -7.68 9.07 -11.65
CA GLU A 11 -8.13 9.54 -12.98
C GLU A 11 -9.16 8.61 -13.64
N GLY A 12 -9.48 7.46 -13.02
CA GLY A 12 -10.42 6.47 -13.55
C GLY A 12 -9.81 5.54 -14.61
N ASN A 13 -8.49 5.57 -14.81
CA ASN A 13 -7.82 4.62 -15.69
C ASN A 13 -7.88 3.22 -15.08
N GLU A 14 -8.42 2.27 -15.83
CA GLU A 14 -8.46 0.87 -15.41
C GLU A 14 -7.33 0.08 -16.07
N GLN A 15 -6.70 -0.78 -15.28
CA GLN A 15 -5.72 -1.73 -15.77
C GLN A 15 -5.94 -3.11 -15.18
N GLN A 16 -5.65 -4.14 -15.98
CA GLN A 16 -5.78 -5.53 -15.57
C GLN A 16 -4.41 -6.14 -15.26
N VAL A 17 -4.22 -6.59 -14.02
CA VAL A 17 -3.15 -7.52 -13.64
C VAL A 17 -3.70 -8.94 -13.50
N GLN A 18 -2.79 -9.91 -13.56
CA GLN A 18 -3.09 -11.30 -13.22
C GLN A 18 -3.55 -11.38 -11.76
N ALA A 19 -4.67 -12.06 -11.51
CA ALA A 19 -5.25 -12.19 -10.18
C ALA A 19 -4.27 -12.84 -9.18
N GLU A 20 -3.43 -13.76 -9.68
CA GLU A 20 -2.38 -14.44 -8.93
C GLU A 20 -1.35 -13.45 -8.37
N LYS A 21 -1.02 -12.39 -9.11
CA LYS A 21 -0.10 -11.34 -8.64
C LYS A 21 -0.71 -10.51 -7.52
N VAL A 22 -2.02 -10.22 -7.59
CA VAL A 22 -2.74 -9.51 -6.52
C VAL A 22 -2.86 -10.38 -5.28
N ALA A 23 -3.18 -11.66 -5.44
CA ALA A 23 -3.25 -12.61 -4.33
C ALA A 23 -1.89 -12.78 -3.64
N ALA A 24 -0.80 -12.91 -4.41
CA ALA A 24 0.55 -12.97 -3.87
C ALA A 24 0.92 -11.70 -3.10
N LEU A 25 0.62 -10.51 -3.65
CA LEU A 25 0.83 -9.23 -2.96
C LEU A 25 0.08 -9.18 -1.63
N LEU A 26 -1.20 -9.57 -1.59
CA LEU A 26 -1.99 -9.56 -0.36
C LEU A 26 -1.41 -10.51 0.70
N ALA A 27 -0.98 -11.72 0.30
CA ALA A 27 -0.35 -12.69 1.20
C ALA A 27 0.98 -12.16 1.77
N GLU A 28 1.80 -11.49 0.95
CA GLU A 28 3.03 -10.84 1.41
C GLU A 28 2.74 -9.72 2.42
N ILE A 29 1.72 -8.90 2.17
CA ILE A 29 1.36 -7.80 3.07
C ILE A 29 0.83 -8.33 4.42
N GLU A 30 0.06 -9.42 4.40
CA GLU A 30 -0.39 -10.09 5.62
C GLU A 30 0.80 -10.66 6.41
N ALA A 31 1.76 -11.31 5.74
CA ALA A 31 2.97 -11.83 6.36
C ALA A 31 3.87 -10.74 6.96
N LEU A 32 3.80 -9.50 6.44
CA LEU A 32 4.47 -8.33 7.00
C LEU A 32 3.75 -7.73 8.23
N GLY A 33 2.62 -8.31 8.65
CA GLY A 33 1.88 -7.88 9.85
C GLY A 33 1.13 -6.56 9.68
N PHE A 34 0.83 -6.14 8.45
CA PHE A 34 0.20 -4.83 8.17
C PHE A 34 -1.13 -4.64 8.90
N LEU A 35 -1.92 -5.71 9.06
CA LEU A 35 -3.22 -5.66 9.72
C LEU A 35 -3.11 -5.27 11.21
N GLU A 36 -1.98 -5.58 11.84
CA GLU A 36 -1.69 -5.30 13.25
C GLU A 36 -0.97 -3.96 13.48
N MET A 37 -0.53 -3.28 12.42
CA MET A 37 0.19 -2.02 12.52
C MET A 37 -0.66 -0.89 13.13
N ARG A 38 -0.02 0.13 13.73
CA ARG A 38 -0.71 1.36 14.14
C ARG A 38 -1.34 2.05 12.93
N HIS A 39 -2.44 2.76 13.16
CA HIS A 39 -3.12 3.51 12.09
C HIS A 39 -2.28 4.65 11.49
N SER A 40 -1.29 5.16 12.23
CA SER A 40 -0.43 6.24 11.77
C SER A 40 0.96 6.13 12.37
N TYR A 41 1.98 6.42 11.55
CA TYR A 41 3.37 6.62 11.94
C TYR A 41 3.83 7.96 11.40
N GLY A 42 4.43 8.79 12.24
CA GLY A 42 4.80 10.12 11.80
C GLY A 42 5.20 11.01 12.96
N PRO A 43 6.11 11.97 12.70
CA PRO A 43 6.44 12.99 13.69
C PRO A 43 5.19 13.81 14.02
N LEU A 44 5.11 14.27 15.27
CA LEU A 44 4.13 15.27 15.69
C LEU A 44 4.28 16.59 14.90
N ASP A 45 5.47 16.82 14.36
CA ASP A 45 5.80 17.99 13.56
C ASP A 45 5.65 17.69 12.06
N ALA A 46 4.71 18.37 11.42
CA ALA A 46 4.40 18.23 10.00
C ALA A 46 5.34 19.04 9.09
N CYS A 47 6.50 19.48 9.60
CA CYS A 47 7.47 20.19 8.77
C CYS A 47 7.85 19.40 7.52
N CYS A 48 8.10 20.21 6.49
CA CYS A 48 8.93 19.93 5.34
C CYS A 48 8.16 19.23 4.22
N ASP A 49 8.56 19.45 2.96
CA ASP A 49 7.93 18.88 1.75
C ASP A 49 8.14 17.36 1.70
N ARG A 50 7.32 16.63 2.46
CA ARG A 50 7.34 15.18 2.56
C ARG A 50 6.10 14.60 1.91
N PHE A 51 6.30 13.51 1.17
CA PHE A 51 5.19 12.73 0.66
C PHE A 51 4.48 12.01 1.81
N THR A 52 3.15 12.12 1.82
CA THR A 52 2.28 11.32 2.69
C THR A 52 1.88 10.06 1.93
N TYR A 53 2.03 8.92 2.60
CA TYR A 53 1.61 7.62 2.11
C TYR A 53 0.41 7.17 2.92
N GLN A 54 -0.66 6.78 2.23
CA GLN A 54 -1.81 6.14 2.85
C GLN A 54 -2.06 4.83 2.12
N VAL A 55 -1.99 3.73 2.87
CA VAL A 55 -2.26 2.39 2.36
C VAL A 55 -3.55 1.91 3.01
N THR A 56 -4.53 1.57 2.18
CA THR A 56 -5.80 0.97 2.62
C THR A 56 -5.93 -0.40 1.98
N ILE A 57 -6.09 -1.44 2.81
CA ILE A 57 -6.28 -2.81 2.38
C ILE A 57 -7.63 -3.28 2.88
N ARG A 58 -8.39 -3.89 1.96
CA ARG A 58 -9.62 -4.59 2.27
C ARG A 58 -9.40 -6.08 2.00
N SER A 59 -9.59 -6.92 3.02
CA SER A 59 -9.54 -8.38 2.91
C SER A 59 -10.80 -8.95 3.55
N GLY A 60 -11.69 -9.51 2.72
CA GLY A 60 -13.05 -9.87 3.13
C GLY A 60 -13.81 -8.68 3.74
N ASP A 61 -14.24 -8.86 5.00
CA ASP A 61 -14.94 -7.84 5.79
C ASP A 61 -13.99 -6.90 6.57
N SER A 62 -12.69 -7.18 6.57
CA SER A 62 -11.70 -6.36 7.28
C SER A 62 -11.19 -5.24 6.39
N ILE A 63 -11.15 -4.02 6.94
CA ILE A 63 -10.53 -2.85 6.32
C ILE A 63 -9.45 -2.32 7.25
N LYS A 64 -8.22 -2.24 6.77
CA LYS A 64 -7.10 -1.61 7.47
C LYS A 64 -6.56 -0.44 6.67
N ALA A 65 -6.48 0.73 7.31
CA ALA A 65 -5.80 1.90 6.79
C ALA A 65 -4.62 2.26 7.69
N VAL A 66 -3.45 2.46 7.07
CA VAL A 66 -2.22 2.91 7.72
C VAL A 66 -1.69 4.12 6.96
N ARG A 67 -1.37 5.19 7.70
CA ARG A 67 -0.81 6.43 7.16
C ARG A 67 0.62 6.65 7.66
N THR A 68 1.50 7.12 6.79
CA THR A 68 2.84 7.57 7.18
C THR A 68 3.35 8.72 6.33
N VAL A 69 4.44 9.35 6.74
CA VAL A 69 5.15 10.38 5.96
C VAL A 69 6.57 9.91 5.66
N GLY A 70 7.12 10.34 4.53
CA GLY A 70 8.50 10.06 4.16
C GLY A 70 9.49 10.39 5.28
N ALA A 71 10.41 9.46 5.56
CA ALA A 71 11.46 9.59 6.58
C ALA A 71 10.94 9.77 8.04
N ALA A 72 9.71 9.33 8.35
CA ALA A 72 9.25 9.24 9.73
C ALA A 72 10.11 8.23 10.53
N PRO A 73 10.70 8.64 11.68
CA PRO A 73 11.67 7.82 12.42
C PRO A 73 11.04 6.64 13.15
N ASP A 74 9.73 6.69 13.42
CA ASP A 74 8.97 5.66 14.13
C ASP A 74 8.25 4.69 13.18
N THR A 75 8.42 4.85 11.86
CA THR A 75 7.79 3.97 10.88
C THR A 75 8.51 2.61 10.84
N PRO A 76 7.79 1.49 11.06
CA PRO A 76 8.38 0.17 10.98
C PRO A 76 8.88 -0.13 9.56
N PRO A 77 10.04 -0.81 9.40
CA PRO A 77 10.58 -1.14 8.08
C PRO A 77 9.63 -1.99 7.23
N GLU A 78 8.76 -2.78 7.86
CA GLU A 78 7.73 -3.57 7.21
C GLU A 78 6.73 -2.70 6.44
N LEU A 79 6.38 -1.51 6.95
CA LEU A 79 5.45 -0.60 6.26
C LEU A 79 6.06 -0.09 4.95
N TRP A 80 7.37 0.21 4.94
CA TRP A 80 8.07 0.60 3.72
C TRP A 80 8.10 -0.52 2.69
N ARG A 81 8.31 -1.77 3.12
CA ARG A 81 8.22 -2.94 2.24
C ARG A 81 6.83 -3.11 1.61
N VAL A 82 5.75 -2.89 2.39
CA VAL A 82 4.38 -2.90 1.86
C VAL A 82 4.20 -1.84 0.76
N ILE A 83 4.64 -0.61 1.02
CA ILE A 83 4.54 0.51 0.07
C ILE A 83 5.31 0.18 -1.22
N GLU A 84 6.54 -0.30 -1.11
CA GLU A 84 7.40 -0.66 -2.25
C GLU A 84 6.78 -1.78 -3.11
N GLN A 85 6.17 -2.80 -2.49
CA GLN A 85 5.54 -3.90 -3.22
C GLN A 85 4.28 -3.45 -3.99
N ILE A 86 3.46 -2.59 -3.37
CA ILE A 86 2.31 -1.97 -4.05
C ILE A 86 2.78 -1.10 -5.21
N GLN A 87 3.79 -0.25 -4.99
CA GLN A 87 4.35 0.60 -6.03
C GLN A 87 4.92 -0.23 -7.18
N ARG A 88 5.65 -1.32 -6.90
CA ARG A 88 6.17 -2.23 -7.92
C ARG A 88 5.05 -2.83 -8.77
N LEU A 89 3.94 -3.25 -8.14
CA LEU A 89 2.80 -3.77 -8.88
C LEU A 89 2.16 -2.69 -9.77
N VAL A 90 1.98 -1.46 -9.29
CA VAL A 90 1.39 -0.35 -10.08
C VAL A 90 2.32 0.17 -11.16
N SER A 91 3.62 0.29 -10.89
CA SER A 91 4.59 0.79 -11.88
C SER A 91 4.92 -0.26 -12.93
N GLY A 92 4.94 -1.55 -12.55
CA GLY A 92 5.11 -2.66 -13.48
C GLY A 92 3.95 -2.85 -14.44
N THR A 93 2.84 -2.14 -14.25
CA THR A 93 1.69 -2.17 -15.13
C THR A 93 1.71 -0.99 -16.11
N ALA A 94 2.36 0.13 -15.79
CA ALA A 94 2.47 1.30 -16.68
C ALA A 94 3.36 1.10 -17.94
N GLN A 95 3.90 -0.10 -18.19
CA GLN A 95 4.84 -0.39 -19.30
C GLN A 95 4.38 -1.45 -20.32
N ASP A 96 3.11 -1.89 -20.28
CA ASP A 96 2.55 -2.83 -21.28
C ASP A 96 1.42 -2.17 -22.10
#